data_AF-A0A1Y1X0I0-F1
#
_entry.id   AF-A0A1Y1X0I0-F1
#
_cell.length_a   1.000
_cell.length_b   1.000
_cell.length_c   1.000
_cell.angle_alpha   90.00
_cell.angle_beta   90.00
_cell.angle_gamma   90.00
#
_symmetry.space_group_name_H-M   'P 1'
#
loop_
_entity.id
_entity.type
_entity.pdbx_description
1 polymer ?
#
loop_
_entity_poly.entity_id
_entity_poly.type
_entity_poly.pdbx_seq_one_letter_code
_entity_poly.pdbx_strand_id
1 'polypeptide(L)'
;MYFSKANRFSGTESLDSPTHSSIDYQDEEVAYLLARLEEQNNLLQNDPKNSNFESLRANFQAIKNKEKDSDLDWDFWGKLIVDYEGIARKQPSLLTKKIRQGIPDSLRGTLWQLISKSKNHDLEETYAELLKENTTYEKIIRRDLSRTFPDHEYFKDSTGEGQESLFNVMKVYSLYDKELGYCQGLSFIVGPLLLNMPDEEAFCVLVRLMEGYDMRGLYTPNMEGLQLRLYQFDQLLYDLLPKVARHLDNEGIRSTMYASQWFMTLFAYKFPLELVFRILDVLFAEGYDSIFKIAFALIKKNQDFILEFEFESLIDFLKNGLFDIYDDDINELIKDASNIKIPKRRLDKLANHFVQMNKEFEDKNIMIDHLKRENRELTTEIQRLHLAVESLSNENSILKSELDDKKFEEEANKTLIDALQKQIEESEKLVSHTLRDSRKQAEEQVRVELDVLINKNIDNTRKNQELEDRVAELEQLLVDIKIKYAESEIEKENYQRKWENLKRFLD
;
A
#
# COMPACT_ATOMS: atom_id res chain seq x y z
N MET A 1 37.41 -21.17 18.90
CA MET A 1 38.83 -20.87 18.62
C MET A 1 39.65 -21.37 19.80
N TYR A 2 40.74 -22.06 19.50
CA TYR A 2 41.51 -22.97 20.36
C TYR A 2 42.34 -22.28 21.46
N PHE A 3 42.38 -22.91 22.64
CA PHE A 3 43.45 -22.78 23.62
C PHE A 3 44.71 -23.50 23.14
N SER A 4 45.87 -22.84 23.22
CA SER A 4 47.19 -23.49 23.29
C SER A 4 48.24 -22.47 23.76
N LYS A 5 48.92 -22.77 24.86
CA LYS A 5 50.35 -22.53 25.04
C LYS A 5 50.84 -23.28 26.28
N ALA A 6 51.41 -24.45 26.02
CA ALA A 6 52.36 -25.10 26.91
C ALA A 6 53.73 -24.44 26.72
N ASN A 7 54.49 -24.25 27.79
CA ASN A 7 55.93 -24.04 27.71
C ASN A 7 56.62 -24.91 28.75
N ARG A 8 57.56 -25.72 28.26
CA ARG A 8 58.49 -26.56 29.02
C ARG A 8 59.64 -25.69 29.49
N PHE A 9 60.16 -25.95 30.69
CA PHE A 9 61.60 -25.82 30.95
C PHE A 9 62.04 -26.91 31.92
N SER A 10 63.07 -27.65 31.51
CA SER A 10 63.81 -28.65 32.25
C SER A 10 65.09 -28.02 32.80
N GLY A 11 65.46 -28.35 34.03
CA GLY A 11 66.75 -28.03 34.62
C GLY A 11 66.95 -28.79 35.92
N THR A 12 67.82 -29.78 35.89
CA THR A 12 68.27 -30.61 37.01
C THR A 12 69.40 -29.91 37.76
N GLU A 13 69.38 -29.87 39.09
CA GLU A 13 70.58 -29.89 39.93
C GLU A 13 70.24 -30.23 41.39
N SER A 14 71.20 -30.89 42.05
CA SER A 14 71.07 -31.73 43.23
C SER A 14 71.58 -31.10 44.53
N LEU A 15 70.98 -31.54 45.65
CA LEU A 15 71.53 -31.67 47.02
C LEU A 15 72.15 -30.43 47.69
N ASP A 16 71.49 -29.94 48.75
CA ASP A 16 72.03 -29.97 50.12
C ASP A 16 71.03 -29.36 51.13
N SER A 17 70.92 -29.97 52.30
CA SER A 17 70.23 -29.41 53.46
C SER A 17 71.21 -28.65 54.34
N PRO A 18 70.82 -27.48 54.87
CA PRO A 18 71.13 -27.21 56.27
C PRO A 18 69.98 -26.56 57.05
N THR A 19 69.63 -27.21 58.16
CA THR A 19 69.38 -26.65 59.51
C THR A 19 68.82 -25.23 59.68
N HIS A 20 67.62 -25.18 60.29
CA HIS A 20 67.07 -24.21 61.24
C HIS A 20 67.56 -22.75 61.20
N SER A 21 66.68 -21.86 60.73
CA SER A 21 66.46 -20.55 61.35
C SER A 21 64.97 -20.24 61.37
N SER A 22 64.45 -20.07 62.58
CA SER A 22 63.09 -19.58 62.84
C SER A 22 62.95 -18.18 62.28
N ILE A 23 62.03 -17.97 61.33
CA ILE A 23 61.61 -16.64 60.92
C ILE A 23 60.08 -16.62 60.91
N ASP A 24 59.56 -15.80 61.81
CA ASP A 24 58.17 -15.64 62.23
C ASP A 24 57.43 -14.69 61.25
N TYR A 25 57.14 -15.18 60.03
CA TYR A 25 56.38 -14.43 59.01
C TYR A 25 55.19 -15.22 58.48
N GLN A 26 54.30 -15.73 59.34
CA GLN A 26 53.09 -16.40 58.87
C GLN A 26 51.77 -15.95 59.50
N ASP A 27 51.74 -15.13 60.56
CA ASP A 27 50.46 -14.76 61.17
C ASP A 27 49.83 -13.48 60.58
N GLU A 28 50.59 -12.43 60.27
CA GLU A 28 50.00 -11.17 59.78
C GLU A 28 49.51 -11.26 58.32
N GLU A 29 50.23 -11.96 57.45
CA GLU A 29 49.84 -12.11 56.04
C GLU A 29 48.66 -13.07 55.88
N VAL A 30 48.59 -14.12 56.71
CA VAL A 30 47.44 -15.03 56.78
C VAL A 30 46.23 -14.34 57.42
N ALA A 31 46.42 -13.53 58.47
CA ALA A 31 45.35 -12.72 59.05
C ALA A 31 44.83 -11.68 58.06
N TYR A 32 45.69 -11.04 57.27
CA TYR A 32 45.28 -10.09 56.23
C TYR A 32 44.53 -10.78 55.07
N LEU A 33 44.98 -11.96 54.64
CA LEU A 33 44.30 -12.77 53.64
C LEU A 33 42.96 -13.31 54.14
N LEU A 34 42.88 -13.73 55.41
CA LEU A 34 41.64 -14.15 56.05
C LEU A 34 40.67 -12.97 56.20
N ALA A 35 41.12 -11.81 56.66
CA ALA A 35 40.31 -10.60 56.76
C ALA A 35 39.78 -10.16 55.38
N ARG A 36 40.60 -10.28 54.32
CA ARG A 36 40.20 -9.96 52.95
C ARG A 36 39.25 -11.01 52.34
N LEU A 37 39.42 -12.29 52.70
CA LEU A 37 38.47 -13.36 52.37
C LEU A 37 37.15 -13.21 53.11
N GLU A 38 37.17 -12.80 54.37
CA GLU A 38 35.99 -12.46 55.17
C GLU A 38 35.31 -11.20 54.65
N GLU A 39 36.06 -10.19 54.21
CA GLU A 39 35.53 -9.00 53.57
C GLU A 39 34.89 -9.34 52.20
N GLN A 40 35.54 -10.18 51.38
CA GLN A 40 34.94 -10.69 50.14
C GLN A 40 33.72 -11.58 50.39
N ASN A 41 33.73 -12.43 51.43
CA ASN A 41 32.59 -13.26 51.80
C ASN A 41 31.43 -12.42 52.35
N ASN A 42 31.71 -11.37 53.13
CA ASN A 42 30.70 -10.42 53.59
C ASN A 42 30.13 -9.60 52.41
N LEU A 43 30.95 -9.25 51.43
CA LEU A 43 30.48 -8.59 50.20
C LEU A 43 29.61 -9.52 49.32
N LEU A 44 29.88 -10.84 49.32
CA LEU A 44 29.04 -11.84 48.65
C LEU A 44 27.76 -12.18 49.43
N GLN A 45 27.79 -12.11 50.77
CA GLN A 45 26.59 -12.24 51.62
C GLN A 45 25.68 -11.02 51.54
N ASN A 46 26.26 -9.82 51.37
CA ASN A 46 25.53 -8.56 51.21
C ASN A 46 25.17 -8.23 49.75
N ASP A 47 25.37 -9.15 48.80
CA ASP A 47 24.85 -8.99 47.43
C ASP A 47 23.32 -9.13 47.50
N PRO A 48 22.51 -8.15 47.06
CA PRO A 48 21.04 -8.27 47.06
C PRO A 48 20.53 -9.50 46.29
N LYS A 49 21.36 -10.07 45.41
CA LYS A 49 21.06 -11.37 44.80
C LYS A 49 21.05 -12.52 45.80
N ASN A 50 21.90 -12.50 46.82
CA ASN A 50 22.00 -13.57 47.82
C ASN A 50 20.84 -13.48 48.84
N SER A 51 20.44 -12.28 49.25
CA SER A 51 19.28 -12.06 50.15
C SER A 51 17.96 -12.53 49.52
N ASN A 52 17.78 -12.36 48.21
CA ASN A 52 16.58 -12.82 47.52
C ASN A 52 16.42 -14.36 47.61
N PHE A 53 17.52 -15.13 47.53
CA PHE A 53 17.48 -16.59 47.66
C PHE A 53 17.39 -17.07 49.11
N GLU A 54 17.70 -16.25 50.11
CA GLU A 54 17.50 -16.59 51.53
C GLU A 54 16.02 -16.75 51.88
N SER A 55 15.15 -15.89 51.34
CA SER A 55 13.69 -16.01 51.52
C SER A 55 13.14 -17.33 50.97
N LEU A 56 13.58 -17.72 49.77
CA LEU A 56 13.22 -18.99 49.15
C LEU A 56 13.73 -20.20 49.95
N ARG A 57 14.94 -20.11 50.54
CA ARG A 57 15.48 -21.13 51.43
C ARG A 57 14.68 -21.25 52.73
N ALA A 58 14.24 -20.14 53.31
CA ALA A 58 13.40 -20.12 54.50
C ALA A 58 12.03 -20.78 54.23
N ASN A 59 11.39 -20.43 53.10
CA ASN A 59 10.15 -21.05 52.65
C ASN A 59 10.31 -22.57 52.47
N PHE A 60 11.39 -23.00 51.83
CA PHE A 60 11.71 -24.43 51.68
C PHE A 60 11.84 -25.15 53.03
N GLN A 61 12.55 -24.56 53.99
CA GLN A 61 12.69 -25.17 55.32
C GLN A 61 11.34 -25.28 56.05
N ALA A 62 10.47 -24.28 55.92
CA ALA A 62 9.13 -24.33 56.48
C ALA A 62 8.29 -25.47 55.87
N ILE A 63 8.35 -25.65 54.54
CA ILE A 63 7.66 -26.73 53.82
C ILE A 63 8.23 -28.10 54.23
N LYS A 64 9.56 -28.26 54.21
CA LYS A 64 10.24 -29.49 54.63
C LYS A 64 9.89 -29.90 56.06
N ASN A 65 9.70 -28.95 56.96
CA ASN A 65 9.28 -29.24 58.34
C ASN A 65 7.81 -29.67 58.43
N LYS A 66 6.93 -29.14 57.58
CA LYS A 66 5.51 -29.54 57.52
C LYS A 66 5.31 -30.93 56.89
N GLU A 67 6.11 -31.27 55.89
CA GLU A 67 5.97 -32.51 55.09
C GLU A 67 7.11 -33.50 55.32
N LYS A 68 7.71 -33.48 56.51
CA LYS A 68 8.96 -34.21 56.82
C LYS A 68 8.86 -35.73 56.61
N ASP A 69 7.68 -36.30 56.77
CA ASP A 69 7.42 -37.74 56.67
C ASP A 69 7.00 -38.19 55.25
N SER A 70 7.06 -37.29 54.26
CA SER A 70 6.78 -37.63 52.86
C SER A 70 7.95 -38.36 52.20
N ASP A 71 7.66 -39.23 51.22
CA ASP A 71 8.65 -39.97 50.41
C ASP A 71 9.43 -39.07 49.41
N LEU A 72 9.45 -37.75 49.63
CA LEU A 72 10.11 -36.80 48.77
C LEU A 72 11.63 -36.85 48.95
N ASP A 73 12.36 -36.65 47.84
CA ASP A 73 13.81 -36.53 47.82
C ASP A 73 14.25 -35.15 48.33
N TRP A 74 14.05 -34.91 49.63
CA TRP A 74 14.37 -33.66 50.32
C TRP A 74 15.86 -33.30 50.25
N ASP A 75 16.74 -34.29 50.05
CA ASP A 75 18.17 -34.05 49.90
C ASP A 75 18.47 -33.43 48.54
N PHE A 76 17.93 -33.99 47.45
CA PHE A 76 18.08 -33.42 46.11
C PHE A 76 17.47 -32.01 46.03
N TRP A 77 16.21 -31.84 46.42
CA TRP A 77 15.53 -30.54 46.33
C TRP A 77 16.16 -29.49 47.23
N GLY A 78 16.63 -29.89 48.42
CA GLY A 78 17.37 -28.99 49.32
C GLY A 78 18.69 -28.52 48.72
N LYS A 79 19.46 -29.43 48.11
CA LYS A 79 20.70 -29.07 47.40
C LYS A 79 20.41 -28.15 46.22
N LEU A 80 19.33 -28.39 45.48
CA LEU A 80 18.91 -27.56 44.35
C LEU A 80 18.58 -26.13 44.76
N ILE A 81 17.88 -25.94 45.87
CA ILE A 81 17.51 -24.61 46.37
C ILE A 81 18.70 -23.85 46.93
N VAL A 82 19.71 -24.56 47.45
CA VAL A 82 20.94 -23.93 47.91
C VAL A 82 21.82 -23.50 46.73
N ASP A 83 22.03 -24.36 45.74
CA ASP A 83 22.95 -24.09 44.62
C ASP A 83 22.37 -24.56 43.27
N TYR A 84 21.34 -23.84 42.80
CA TYR A 84 20.72 -24.11 41.52
C TYR A 84 21.73 -24.00 40.36
N GLU A 85 22.53 -22.94 40.33
CA GLU A 85 23.47 -22.71 39.23
C GLU A 85 24.56 -23.79 39.16
N GLY A 86 25.09 -24.20 40.31
CA GLY A 86 26.09 -25.26 40.38
C GLY A 86 25.52 -26.60 39.93
N ILE A 87 24.31 -26.96 40.33
CA ILE A 87 23.66 -28.21 39.88
C ILE A 87 23.29 -28.15 38.39
N ALA A 88 22.74 -27.04 37.93
CA ALA A 88 22.41 -26.86 36.51
C ALA A 88 23.65 -26.95 35.61
N ARG A 89 24.83 -26.47 36.07
CA ARG A 89 26.10 -26.58 35.34
C ARG A 89 26.74 -27.97 35.44
N LYS A 90 26.78 -28.56 36.64
CA LYS A 90 27.50 -29.82 36.92
C LYS A 90 26.70 -31.06 36.55
N GLN A 91 25.37 -31.02 36.70
CA GLN A 91 24.47 -32.16 36.54
C GLN A 91 23.17 -31.80 35.76
N PRO A 92 23.27 -31.20 34.56
CA PRO A 92 22.09 -30.76 33.80
C PRO A 92 21.13 -31.91 33.47
N SER A 93 21.65 -33.09 33.11
CA SER A 93 20.82 -34.24 32.75
C SER A 93 20.01 -34.80 33.93
N LEU A 94 20.60 -34.80 35.14
CA LEU A 94 19.92 -35.24 36.35
C LEU A 94 18.82 -34.25 36.74
N LEU A 95 19.11 -32.95 36.66
CA LEU A 95 18.15 -31.88 36.93
C LEU A 95 16.93 -31.99 36.00
N THR A 96 17.14 -32.04 34.69
CA THR A 96 16.05 -32.22 33.71
C THR A 96 15.27 -33.50 33.99
N LYS A 97 15.96 -34.61 34.31
CA LYS A 97 15.29 -35.88 34.62
C LYS A 97 14.39 -35.77 35.86
N LYS A 98 14.86 -35.15 36.93
CA LYS A 98 14.09 -34.96 38.18
C LYS A 98 12.88 -34.07 37.96
N ILE A 99 13.02 -32.96 37.22
CA ILE A 99 11.89 -32.07 36.90
C ILE A 99 10.85 -32.80 36.02
N ARG A 100 11.30 -33.55 35.00
CA ARG A 100 10.42 -34.38 34.16
C ARG A 100 9.71 -35.48 34.94
N GLN A 101 10.22 -35.92 36.08
CA GLN A 101 9.55 -36.91 36.94
C GLN A 101 8.46 -36.28 37.81
N GLY A 102 8.55 -34.99 38.14
CA GLY A 102 7.62 -34.38 39.09
C GLY A 102 8.33 -33.31 39.90
N ILE A 103 7.87 -32.06 39.85
CA ILE A 103 8.13 -31.14 40.97
C ILE A 103 7.02 -31.36 41.99
N PRO A 104 7.35 -31.64 43.27
CA PRO A 104 6.34 -31.76 44.31
C PRO A 104 5.51 -30.48 44.43
N ASP A 105 4.20 -30.61 44.61
CA ASP A 105 3.25 -29.49 44.56
C ASP A 105 3.63 -28.38 45.54
N SER A 106 3.99 -28.76 46.77
CA SER A 106 4.42 -27.83 47.83
C SER A 106 5.69 -27.06 47.49
N LEU A 107 6.50 -27.53 46.52
CA LEU A 107 7.77 -26.93 46.12
C LEU A 107 7.68 -26.11 44.83
N ARG A 108 6.61 -26.24 44.03
CA ARG A 108 6.48 -25.56 42.72
C ARG A 108 6.67 -24.06 42.83
N GLY A 109 5.99 -23.42 43.78
CA GLY A 109 6.09 -21.97 43.99
C GLY A 109 7.52 -21.48 44.19
N THR A 110 8.29 -22.17 45.03
CA THR A 110 9.69 -21.82 45.32
C THR A 110 10.60 -22.15 44.13
N LEU A 111 10.42 -23.31 43.51
CA LEU A 111 11.30 -23.78 42.44
C LEU A 111 11.09 -23.03 41.13
N TRP A 112 9.86 -22.69 40.77
CA TRP A 112 9.58 -21.86 39.60
C TRP A 112 10.22 -20.48 39.73
N GLN A 113 10.15 -19.86 40.91
CA GLN A 113 10.83 -18.59 41.18
C GLN A 113 12.35 -18.71 41.10
N LEU A 114 12.91 -19.78 41.66
CA LEU A 114 14.35 -20.07 41.62
C LEU A 114 14.86 -20.27 40.18
N ILE A 115 14.16 -21.11 39.40
CA ILE A 115 14.55 -21.46 38.02
C ILE A 115 14.40 -20.25 37.09
N SER A 116 13.29 -19.52 37.19
CA SER A 116 13.04 -18.30 36.41
C SER A 116 13.86 -17.09 36.88
N LYS A 117 14.49 -17.18 38.06
CA LYS A 117 15.17 -16.07 38.74
C LYS A 117 14.24 -14.87 38.92
N SER A 118 12.97 -15.12 39.24
CA SER A 118 11.95 -14.08 39.32
C SER A 118 12.05 -13.22 40.58
N LYS A 119 12.55 -13.77 41.69
CA LYS A 119 12.68 -13.06 42.97
C LYS A 119 13.57 -11.82 42.80
N ASN A 120 12.95 -10.64 42.80
CA ASN A 120 13.59 -9.37 42.49
C ASN A 120 12.88 -8.24 43.22
N HIS A 121 13.56 -7.66 44.21
CA HIS A 121 13.05 -6.55 45.02
C HIS A 121 12.53 -5.37 44.19
N ASP A 122 13.20 -5.02 43.08
CA ASP A 122 12.77 -3.89 42.24
C ASP A 122 11.41 -4.16 41.58
N LEU A 123 11.13 -5.41 41.20
CA LEU A 123 9.84 -5.80 40.62
C LEU A 123 8.75 -5.88 41.70
N GLU A 124 9.10 -6.33 42.90
CA GLU A 124 8.20 -6.37 44.06
C GLU A 124 7.78 -4.96 44.48
N GLU A 125 8.72 -4.01 44.53
CA GLU A 125 8.44 -2.59 44.79
C GLU A 125 7.58 -1.99 43.67
N THR A 126 7.93 -2.26 42.41
CA THR A 126 7.12 -1.84 41.25
C THR A 126 5.69 -2.37 41.33
N TYR A 127 5.50 -3.62 41.76
CA TYR A 127 4.18 -4.20 41.97
C TYR A 127 3.39 -3.42 43.01
N ALA A 128 3.99 -3.17 44.18
CA ALA A 128 3.37 -2.44 45.28
C ALA A 128 3.01 -0.99 44.91
N GLU A 129 3.79 -0.34 44.06
CA GLU A 129 3.49 1.00 43.53
C GLU A 129 2.34 0.98 42.52
N LEU A 130 2.45 0.15 41.48
CA LEU A 130 1.46 0.08 40.40
C LEU A 130 0.09 -0.46 40.87
N LEU A 131 0.07 -1.25 41.95
CA LEU A 131 -1.17 -1.73 42.54
C LEU A 131 -2.08 -0.58 43.01
N LYS A 132 -1.49 0.55 43.41
CA LYS A 132 -2.21 1.75 43.88
C LYS A 132 -2.78 2.60 42.73
N GLU A 133 -2.29 2.41 41.52
CA GLU A 133 -2.69 3.17 40.32
C GLU A 133 -3.99 2.62 39.70
N ASN A 134 -4.59 3.36 38.77
CA ASN A 134 -5.78 2.92 38.04
C ASN A 134 -5.44 2.48 36.60
N THR A 135 -6.05 1.38 36.14
CA THR A 135 -5.89 0.89 34.77
C THR A 135 -7.13 1.20 33.93
N THR A 136 -6.94 1.56 32.65
CA THR A 136 -8.03 1.74 31.69
C THR A 136 -8.69 0.42 31.29
N TYR A 137 -8.04 -0.71 31.57
CA TYR A 137 -8.49 -2.05 31.18
C TYR A 137 -9.40 -2.74 32.20
N GLU A 138 -9.70 -2.10 33.34
CA GLU A 138 -10.37 -2.73 34.48
C GLU A 138 -11.65 -3.50 34.10
N LYS A 139 -12.54 -2.89 33.31
CA LYS A 139 -13.80 -3.53 32.90
C LYS A 139 -13.58 -4.79 32.06
N ILE A 140 -12.57 -4.77 31.18
CA ILE A 140 -12.26 -5.91 30.30
C ILE A 140 -11.60 -7.01 31.11
N ILE A 141 -10.67 -6.67 32.01
CA ILE A 141 -10.03 -7.61 32.94
C ILE A 141 -11.10 -8.34 33.74
N ARG A 142 -11.97 -7.62 34.48
CA ARG A 142 -13.00 -8.25 35.33
C ARG A 142 -13.94 -9.18 34.56
N ARG A 143 -14.31 -8.81 33.33
CA ARG A 143 -15.15 -9.65 32.45
C ARG A 143 -14.44 -10.94 32.02
N ASP A 144 -13.12 -10.89 31.83
CA ASP A 144 -12.36 -12.06 31.40
C ASP A 144 -11.97 -12.98 32.56
N LEU A 145 -11.78 -12.42 33.76
CA LEU A 145 -11.48 -13.22 34.95
C LEU A 145 -12.65 -14.09 35.40
N SER A 146 -13.90 -13.65 35.18
CA SER A 146 -15.09 -14.46 35.51
C SER A 146 -15.21 -15.76 34.70
N ARG A 147 -14.47 -15.88 33.58
CA ARG A 147 -14.39 -17.09 32.75
C ARG A 147 -13.04 -17.81 32.86
N THR A 148 -12.16 -17.40 33.77
CA THR A 148 -10.85 -18.01 34.01
C THR A 148 -10.93 -18.99 35.18
N PHE A 149 -10.89 -20.30 34.90
CA PHE A 149 -11.10 -21.38 35.89
C PHE A 149 -12.36 -21.22 36.76
N PRO A 150 -13.55 -20.99 36.17
CA PRO A 150 -14.76 -20.61 36.93
C PRO A 150 -15.22 -21.68 37.92
N ASP A 151 -14.90 -22.95 37.67
CA ASP A 151 -15.28 -24.08 38.51
C ASP A 151 -14.26 -24.39 39.62
N HIS A 152 -13.08 -23.75 39.61
CA HIS A 152 -12.03 -24.00 40.58
C HIS A 152 -12.31 -23.32 41.92
N GLU A 153 -12.08 -24.00 43.05
CA GLU A 153 -12.49 -23.53 44.37
C GLU A 153 -11.95 -22.16 44.77
N TYR A 154 -10.71 -21.86 44.37
CA TYR A 154 -10.05 -20.59 44.65
C TYR A 154 -10.57 -19.43 43.77
N PHE A 155 -11.11 -19.72 42.57
CA PHE A 155 -11.49 -18.72 41.57
C PHE A 155 -13.01 -18.61 41.34
N LYS A 156 -13.81 -19.54 41.88
CA LYS A 156 -15.26 -19.61 41.67
C LYS A 156 -16.05 -18.43 42.27
N ASP A 157 -15.56 -17.84 43.35
CA ASP A 157 -16.20 -16.67 43.96
C ASP A 157 -15.71 -15.38 43.30
N SER A 158 -16.61 -14.69 42.59
CA SER A 158 -16.34 -13.41 41.90
C SER A 158 -15.84 -12.28 42.82
N THR A 159 -16.07 -12.40 44.12
CA THR A 159 -15.62 -11.46 45.15
C THR A 159 -14.60 -12.06 46.11
N GLY A 160 -14.17 -13.29 45.84
CA GLY A 160 -13.21 -14.03 46.64
C GLY A 160 -11.77 -13.56 46.39
N GLU A 161 -10.89 -13.95 47.30
CA GLU A 161 -9.47 -13.61 47.27
C GLU A 161 -8.79 -13.98 45.94
N GLY A 162 -9.07 -15.17 45.38
CA GLY A 162 -8.42 -15.61 44.14
C GLY A 162 -8.77 -14.77 42.91
N GLN A 163 -10.02 -14.29 42.80
CA GLN A 163 -10.42 -13.38 41.73
C GLN A 163 -9.79 -11.98 41.90
N GLU A 164 -9.65 -11.52 43.14
CA GLU A 164 -8.99 -10.24 43.43
C GLU A 164 -7.48 -10.32 43.17
N SER A 165 -6.81 -11.41 43.56
CA SER A 165 -5.40 -11.65 43.25
C SER A 165 -5.16 -11.76 41.73
N LEU A 166 -6.03 -12.47 40.99
CA LEU A 166 -6.01 -12.47 39.53
C LEU A 166 -6.15 -11.06 38.96
N PHE A 167 -7.09 -10.28 39.49
CA PHE A 167 -7.31 -8.90 39.08
C PHE A 167 -6.08 -8.04 39.33
N ASN A 168 -5.47 -8.13 40.51
CA ASN A 168 -4.29 -7.37 40.88
C ASN A 168 -3.11 -7.63 39.94
N VAL A 169 -2.77 -8.90 39.69
CA VAL A 169 -1.66 -9.25 38.79
C VAL A 169 -1.95 -8.76 37.37
N MET A 170 -3.15 -8.99 36.84
CA MET A 170 -3.49 -8.56 35.48
C MET A 170 -3.55 -7.03 35.34
N LYS A 171 -4.05 -6.33 36.36
CA LYS A 171 -4.06 -4.87 36.45
C LYS A 171 -2.63 -4.34 36.45
N VAL A 172 -1.79 -4.80 37.36
CA VAL A 172 -0.42 -4.33 37.51
C VAL A 172 0.39 -4.62 36.25
N TYR A 173 0.27 -5.81 35.67
CA TYR A 173 0.94 -6.14 34.41
C TYR A 173 0.52 -5.21 33.27
N SER A 174 -0.76 -4.85 33.17
CA SER A 174 -1.26 -3.91 32.15
C SER A 174 -0.71 -2.49 32.30
N LEU A 175 -0.26 -2.11 33.50
CA LEU A 175 0.35 -0.81 33.79
C LEU A 175 1.87 -0.85 33.64
N TYR A 176 2.47 -2.02 33.90
CA TYR A 176 3.90 -2.29 33.75
C TYR A 176 4.29 -2.26 32.26
N ASP A 177 3.64 -3.08 31.44
CA ASP A 177 3.87 -3.11 29.98
C ASP A 177 2.78 -2.31 29.26
N LYS A 178 2.95 -0.99 29.20
CA LYS A 178 1.95 -0.08 28.60
C LYS A 178 1.74 -0.29 27.09
N GLU A 179 2.75 -0.82 26.39
CA GLU A 179 2.66 -1.09 24.95
C GLU A 179 1.76 -2.31 24.69
N LEU A 180 1.89 -3.36 25.50
CA LEU A 180 1.02 -4.53 25.44
C LEU A 180 -0.35 -4.26 26.08
N GLY A 181 -0.36 -3.59 27.23
CA GLY A 181 -1.54 -3.36 28.04
C GLY A 181 -2.12 -4.67 28.57
N TYR A 182 -3.43 -4.88 28.40
CA TYR A 182 -4.09 -6.13 28.72
C TYR A 182 -4.37 -6.95 27.46
N CYS A 183 -3.91 -8.20 27.43
CA CYS A 183 -4.21 -9.15 26.36
C CYS A 183 -5.02 -10.34 26.88
N GLN A 184 -6.09 -10.69 26.14
CA GLN A 184 -6.97 -11.80 26.48
C GLN A 184 -6.21 -13.13 26.46
N GLY A 185 -6.48 -13.96 27.46
CA GLY A 185 -5.86 -15.29 27.60
C GLY A 185 -4.71 -15.30 28.59
N LEU A 186 -4.13 -14.15 28.92
CA LEU A 186 -3.00 -14.08 29.84
C LEU A 186 -3.35 -14.48 31.28
N SER A 187 -4.60 -14.26 31.69
CA SER A 187 -5.13 -14.72 32.97
C SER A 187 -5.03 -16.24 33.18
N PHE A 188 -5.05 -17.03 32.10
CA PHE A 188 -4.90 -18.49 32.16
C PHE A 188 -3.45 -18.93 32.47
N ILE A 189 -2.46 -18.05 32.29
CA ILE A 189 -1.09 -18.28 32.77
C ILE A 189 -0.98 -17.88 34.24
N VAL A 190 -1.60 -16.77 34.62
CA VAL A 190 -1.53 -16.26 36.00
C VAL A 190 -2.27 -17.16 36.99
N GLY A 191 -3.42 -17.74 36.61
CA GLY A 191 -4.18 -18.63 37.49
C GLY A 191 -3.35 -19.76 38.09
N PRO A 192 -2.67 -20.60 37.29
CA PRO A 192 -1.78 -21.63 37.79
C PRO A 192 -0.65 -21.12 38.68
N LEU A 193 -0.11 -19.92 38.42
CA LEU A 193 0.90 -19.31 39.28
C LEU A 193 0.32 -18.96 40.66
N LEU A 194 -0.85 -18.32 40.71
CA LEU A 194 -1.54 -17.94 41.94
C LEU A 194 -1.94 -19.13 42.82
N LEU A 195 -2.13 -20.31 42.23
CA LEU A 195 -2.35 -21.54 42.98
C LEU A 195 -1.09 -22.06 43.70
N ASN A 196 0.09 -21.54 43.34
CA ASN A 196 1.38 -22.01 43.85
C ASN A 196 2.20 -20.90 44.54
N MET A 197 1.81 -19.62 44.43
CA MET A 197 2.51 -18.49 45.05
C MET A 197 1.58 -17.26 45.20
N PRO A 198 1.90 -16.31 46.10
CA PRO A 198 1.19 -15.03 46.23
C PRO A 198 1.21 -14.19 44.94
N ASP A 199 0.33 -13.20 44.86
CA ASP A 199 0.13 -12.36 43.67
C ASP A 199 1.36 -11.52 43.26
N GLU A 200 2.06 -10.93 44.22
CA GLU A 200 3.33 -10.23 44.00
C GLU A 200 4.39 -11.14 43.34
N GLU A 201 4.53 -12.37 43.85
CA GLU A 201 5.49 -13.35 43.32
C GLU A 201 5.05 -13.86 41.94
N ALA A 202 3.74 -14.09 41.75
CA ALA A 202 3.16 -14.47 40.47
C ALA A 202 3.37 -13.39 39.41
N PHE A 203 3.25 -12.11 39.77
CA PHE A 203 3.61 -10.98 38.90
C PHE A 203 5.08 -11.03 38.49
N CYS A 204 6.00 -11.24 39.45
CA CYS A 204 7.42 -11.33 39.14
C CYS A 204 7.73 -12.49 38.19
N VAL A 205 7.11 -13.65 38.39
CA VAL A 205 7.24 -14.81 37.48
C VAL A 205 6.66 -14.51 36.10
N LEU A 206 5.51 -13.85 36.04
CA LEU A 206 4.88 -13.43 34.78
C LEU A 206 5.79 -12.52 33.96
N VAL A 207 6.43 -11.52 34.59
CA VAL A 207 7.41 -10.65 33.93
C VAL A 207 8.57 -11.48 33.37
N ARG A 208 9.09 -12.45 34.13
CA ARG A 208 10.15 -13.36 33.62
C ARG A 208 9.69 -14.23 32.47
N LEU A 209 8.47 -14.75 32.47
CA LEU A 209 7.93 -15.50 31.33
C LEU A 209 7.87 -14.62 30.07
N MET A 210 7.49 -13.36 30.23
CA MET A 210 7.36 -12.43 29.12
C MET A 210 8.70 -12.02 28.52
N GLU A 211 9.67 -11.66 29.36
CA GLU A 211 10.98 -11.16 28.94
C GLU A 211 12.02 -12.28 28.75
N GLY A 212 12.13 -13.19 29.72
CA GLY A 212 13.15 -14.22 29.78
C GLY A 212 12.82 -15.50 29.00
N TYR A 213 11.53 -15.81 28.84
CA TYR A 213 11.06 -16.97 28.05
C TYR A 213 10.49 -16.55 26.69
N ASP A 214 10.62 -15.27 26.31
CA ASP A 214 10.24 -14.73 25.00
C ASP A 214 8.76 -14.96 24.65
N MET A 215 7.89 -14.83 25.66
CA MET A 215 6.43 -14.97 25.50
C MET A 215 5.74 -13.66 25.13
N ARG A 216 6.36 -12.50 25.37
CA ARG A 216 5.74 -11.19 25.11
C ARG A 216 5.23 -11.05 23.69
N GLY A 217 6.01 -11.50 22.69
CA GLY A 217 5.67 -11.42 21.27
C GLY A 217 4.38 -12.16 20.88
N LEU A 218 3.91 -13.11 21.71
CA LEU A 218 2.66 -13.83 21.49
C LEU A 218 1.43 -12.92 21.66
N TYR A 219 1.53 -11.92 22.52
CA TYR A 219 0.42 -11.07 22.96
C TYR A 219 0.44 -9.66 22.38
N THR A 220 1.44 -9.33 21.55
CA THR A 220 1.49 -8.02 20.88
C THR A 220 0.26 -7.81 20.00
N PRO A 221 -0.15 -6.56 19.68
CA PRO A 221 -1.37 -6.30 18.91
C PRO A 221 -1.44 -7.03 17.56
N ASN A 222 -0.30 -7.19 16.88
CA ASN A 222 -0.19 -7.91 15.61
C ASN A 222 0.03 -9.43 15.79
N MET A 223 0.20 -9.89 17.03
CA MET A 223 0.46 -11.29 17.40
C MET A 223 1.62 -11.91 16.61
N GLU A 224 2.66 -11.13 16.32
CA GLU A 224 3.75 -11.54 15.42
C GLU A 224 4.50 -12.77 15.96
N GLY A 225 4.68 -12.86 17.28
CA GLY A 225 5.28 -14.02 17.93
C GLY A 225 4.38 -15.26 17.80
N LEU A 226 3.06 -15.11 17.96
CA LEU A 226 2.13 -16.23 17.79
C LEU A 226 2.12 -16.73 16.35
N GLN A 227 2.07 -15.81 15.36
CA GLN A 227 2.14 -16.17 13.94
C GLN A 227 3.44 -16.90 13.62
N LEU A 228 4.57 -16.45 14.17
CA LEU A 228 5.84 -17.15 14.06
C LEU A 228 5.77 -18.56 14.66
N ARG A 229 5.22 -18.73 15.87
CA ARG A 229 5.12 -20.06 16.51
C ARG A 229 4.20 -21.00 15.72
N LEU A 230 3.07 -20.52 15.22
CA LEU A 230 2.17 -21.31 14.37
C LEU A 230 2.83 -21.69 13.04
N TYR A 231 3.55 -20.76 12.40
CA TYR A 231 4.33 -21.07 11.20
C TYR A 231 5.39 -22.14 11.48
N GLN A 232 6.15 -22.01 12.57
CA GLN A 232 7.12 -23.02 12.99
C GLN A 232 6.46 -24.38 13.24
N PHE A 233 5.29 -24.38 13.88
CA PHE A 233 4.52 -25.59 14.15
C PHE A 233 4.07 -26.26 12.85
N ASP A 234 3.49 -25.52 11.91
CA ASP A 234 3.04 -26.06 10.62
C ASP A 234 4.19 -26.69 9.82
N GLN A 235 5.33 -25.99 9.76
CA GLN A 235 6.51 -26.51 9.05
C GLN A 235 7.12 -27.73 9.75
N LEU A 236 7.14 -27.75 11.08
CA LEU A 236 7.59 -28.92 11.84
C LEU A 236 6.60 -30.09 11.76
N LEU A 237 5.31 -29.83 11.56
CA LEU A 237 4.32 -30.87 11.35
C LEU A 237 4.60 -31.62 10.04
N TYR A 238 5.00 -30.90 8.99
CA TYR A 238 5.50 -31.49 7.76
C TYR A 238 6.79 -32.30 7.95
N ASP A 239 7.71 -31.83 8.78
CA ASP A 239 8.96 -32.53 9.07
C ASP A 239 8.74 -33.82 9.89
N LEU A 240 7.85 -33.78 10.89
CA LEU A 240 7.70 -34.82 11.91
C LEU A 240 6.54 -35.79 11.64
N LEU A 241 5.41 -35.29 11.12
CA LEU A 241 4.16 -36.05 10.93
C LEU A 241 3.53 -35.73 9.55
N PRO A 242 4.23 -36.04 8.44
CA PRO A 242 3.84 -35.60 7.09
C PRO A 242 2.51 -36.19 6.58
N LYS A 243 2.00 -37.28 7.18
CA LYS A 243 0.67 -37.81 6.87
C LYS A 243 -0.42 -36.93 7.46
N VAL A 244 -0.28 -36.58 8.74
CA VAL A 244 -1.19 -35.67 9.44
C VAL A 244 -1.18 -34.29 8.79
N ALA A 245 0.00 -33.74 8.49
CA ALA A 245 0.12 -32.43 7.83
C ALA A 245 -0.69 -32.37 6.51
N ARG A 246 -0.51 -33.37 5.64
CA ARG A 246 -1.25 -33.45 4.37
C ARG A 246 -2.74 -33.67 4.56
N HIS A 247 -3.14 -34.45 5.56
CA HIS A 247 -4.55 -34.65 5.87
C HIS A 247 -5.22 -33.34 6.30
N LEU A 248 -4.61 -32.60 7.23
CA LEU A 248 -5.11 -31.28 7.65
C LEU A 248 -5.22 -30.31 6.48
N ASP A 249 -4.22 -30.29 5.58
CA ASP A 249 -4.26 -29.43 4.39
C ASP A 249 -5.35 -29.83 3.40
N ASN A 250 -5.59 -31.14 3.20
CA ASN A 250 -6.68 -31.64 2.35
C ASN A 250 -8.05 -31.28 2.92
N GLU A 251 -8.20 -31.33 4.25
CA GLU A 251 -9.41 -30.89 4.95
C GLU A 251 -9.50 -29.36 5.08
N GLY A 252 -8.47 -28.61 4.67
CA GLY A 252 -8.44 -27.14 4.76
C GLY A 252 -8.33 -26.60 6.20
N ILE A 253 -7.83 -27.41 7.14
CA ILE A 253 -7.66 -27.04 8.54
C ILE A 253 -6.30 -26.39 8.77
N ARG A 254 -6.32 -25.16 9.28
CA ARG A 254 -5.11 -24.42 9.66
C ARG A 254 -4.85 -24.49 11.15
N SER A 255 -3.59 -24.51 11.58
CA SER A 255 -3.21 -24.50 13.00
C SER A 255 -3.79 -23.32 13.79
N THR A 256 -4.01 -22.17 13.14
CA THR A 256 -4.71 -21.01 13.73
C THR A 256 -6.09 -21.34 14.29
N MET A 257 -6.76 -22.39 13.78
CA MET A 257 -8.10 -22.80 14.18
C MET A 257 -8.13 -23.56 15.51
N TYR A 258 -7.03 -24.18 15.93
CA TYR A 258 -6.99 -25.07 17.11
C TYR A 258 -5.79 -24.86 18.03
N ALA A 259 -4.61 -24.53 17.50
CA ALA A 259 -3.36 -24.48 18.26
C ALA A 259 -3.06 -23.12 18.90
N SER A 260 -3.73 -22.04 18.47
CA SER A 260 -3.48 -20.68 18.99
C SER A 260 -3.54 -20.62 20.52
N GLN A 261 -4.53 -21.27 21.11
CA GLN A 261 -4.70 -21.31 22.58
C GLN A 261 -3.62 -22.13 23.28
N TRP A 262 -3.07 -23.16 22.65
CA TRP A 262 -2.01 -23.98 23.25
C TRP A 262 -0.77 -23.13 23.54
N PHE A 263 -0.35 -22.35 22.56
CA PHE A 263 0.81 -21.46 22.67
C PHE A 263 0.52 -20.24 23.56
N MET A 264 -0.66 -19.65 23.45
CA MET A 264 -1.05 -18.44 24.19
C MET A 264 -1.42 -18.68 25.65
N THR A 265 -1.83 -19.88 26.03
CA THR A 265 -2.29 -20.16 27.40
C THR A 265 -1.50 -21.28 28.07
N LEU A 266 -0.45 -21.78 27.40
CA LEU A 266 0.33 -22.93 27.87
C LEU A 266 -0.58 -24.13 28.18
N PHE A 267 -1.56 -24.35 27.30
CA PHE A 267 -2.63 -25.36 27.41
C PHE A 267 -3.66 -25.14 28.52
N ALA A 268 -3.51 -24.11 29.36
CA ALA A 268 -4.33 -23.92 30.56
C ALA A 268 -5.79 -23.53 30.30
N TYR A 269 -6.17 -23.22 29.06
CA TYR A 269 -7.56 -22.89 28.72
C TYR A 269 -8.52 -24.09 28.79
N LYS A 270 -8.06 -25.29 28.42
CA LYS A 270 -8.91 -26.49 28.27
C LYS A 270 -8.40 -27.73 28.99
N PHE A 271 -7.10 -27.80 29.24
CA PHE A 271 -6.49 -28.99 29.82
C PHE A 271 -6.58 -28.94 31.35
N PRO A 272 -6.59 -30.11 32.04
CA PRO A 272 -6.64 -30.17 33.50
C PRO A 272 -5.47 -29.44 34.16
N LEU A 273 -5.73 -28.76 35.29
CA LEU A 273 -4.71 -27.97 36.00
C LEU A 273 -3.48 -28.79 36.40
N GLU A 274 -3.66 -30.05 36.79
CA GLU A 274 -2.54 -30.94 37.12
C GLU A 274 -1.57 -31.08 35.95
N LEU A 275 -2.08 -31.27 34.73
CA LEU A 275 -1.23 -31.28 33.55
C LEU A 275 -0.58 -29.91 33.31
N VAL A 276 -1.31 -28.82 33.48
CA VAL A 276 -0.77 -27.46 33.29
C VAL A 276 0.44 -27.23 34.22
N PHE A 277 0.37 -27.67 35.48
CA PHE A 277 1.51 -27.59 36.39
C PHE A 277 2.71 -28.40 35.89
N ARG A 278 2.49 -29.62 35.37
CA ARG A 278 3.57 -30.43 34.77
C ARG A 278 4.16 -29.77 33.52
N ILE A 279 3.34 -29.10 32.72
CA ILE A 279 3.79 -28.32 31.55
C ILE A 279 4.65 -27.14 32.00
N LEU A 280 4.25 -26.42 33.04
CA LEU A 280 5.02 -25.31 33.62
C LEU A 280 6.36 -25.79 34.18
N ASP A 281 6.39 -26.93 34.87
CA ASP A 281 7.65 -27.52 35.37
C ASP A 281 8.67 -27.71 34.22
N VAL A 282 8.22 -28.27 33.10
CA VAL A 282 9.06 -28.48 31.92
C VAL A 282 9.40 -27.17 31.21
N LEU A 283 8.44 -26.24 31.14
CA LEU A 283 8.65 -24.90 30.54
C LEU A 283 9.77 -24.15 31.25
N PHE A 284 9.75 -24.08 32.59
CA PHE A 284 10.79 -23.40 33.36
C PHE A 284 12.16 -24.09 33.18
N ALA A 285 12.20 -25.42 33.09
CA ALA A 285 13.45 -26.15 32.96
C ALA A 285 14.06 -26.14 31.55
N GLU A 286 13.23 -26.22 30.51
CA GLU A 286 13.66 -26.43 29.12
C GLU A 286 13.43 -25.22 28.21
N GLY A 287 12.71 -24.20 28.69
CA GLY A 287 12.31 -23.02 27.93
C GLY A 287 11.07 -23.23 27.08
N TYR A 288 10.63 -22.17 26.41
CA TYR A 288 9.38 -22.12 25.63
C TYR A 288 9.31 -23.14 24.48
N ASP A 289 10.46 -23.54 23.92
CA ASP A 289 10.53 -24.56 22.87
C ASP A 289 9.92 -25.93 23.32
N SER A 290 9.82 -26.18 24.63
CA SER A 290 9.15 -27.37 25.18
C SER A 290 7.66 -27.45 24.83
N ILE A 291 6.99 -26.31 24.63
CA ILE A 291 5.56 -26.23 24.27
C ILE A 291 5.31 -26.90 22.91
N PHE A 292 6.25 -26.75 21.95
CA PHE A 292 6.17 -27.49 20.69
C PHE A 292 6.25 -29.01 20.91
N LYS A 293 7.14 -29.48 21.80
CA LYS A 293 7.30 -30.92 22.06
C LYS A 293 6.02 -31.52 22.64
N ILE A 294 5.34 -30.79 23.53
CA ILE A 294 4.05 -31.19 24.10
C ILE A 294 2.98 -31.22 23.01
N ALA A 295 2.88 -30.17 22.19
CA ALA A 295 1.94 -30.12 21.06
C ALA A 295 2.15 -31.31 20.10
N PHE A 296 3.40 -31.61 19.74
CA PHE A 296 3.70 -32.75 18.86
C PHE A 296 3.49 -34.10 19.52
N ALA A 297 3.67 -34.24 20.83
CA ALA A 297 3.33 -35.47 21.54
C ALA A 297 1.82 -35.74 21.45
N LEU A 298 0.98 -34.72 21.72
CA LEU A 298 -0.47 -34.80 21.58
C LEU A 298 -0.89 -35.23 20.16
N ILE A 299 -0.37 -34.55 19.12
CA ILE A 299 -0.72 -34.87 17.74
C ILE A 299 -0.21 -36.27 17.34
N LYS A 300 1.03 -36.62 17.74
CA LYS A 300 1.63 -37.90 17.37
C LYS A 300 0.89 -39.08 18.00
N LYS A 301 0.49 -38.96 19.26
CA LYS A 301 -0.24 -40.01 19.97
C LYS A 301 -1.63 -40.23 19.37
N ASN A 302 -2.28 -39.15 18.94
CA ASN A 302 -3.61 -39.17 18.33
C ASN A 302 -3.61 -39.29 16.80
N GLN A 303 -2.48 -39.56 16.15
CA GLN A 303 -2.38 -39.48 14.69
C GLN A 303 -3.38 -40.39 13.95
N ASP A 304 -3.70 -41.56 14.50
CA ASP A 304 -4.58 -42.52 13.84
C ASP A 304 -6.03 -41.99 13.85
N PHE A 305 -6.50 -41.45 14.99
CA PHE A 305 -7.79 -40.77 15.08
C PHE A 305 -7.86 -39.53 14.18
N ILE A 306 -6.80 -38.72 14.15
CA ILE A 306 -6.74 -37.51 13.33
C ILE A 306 -6.93 -37.83 11.84
N LEU A 307 -6.39 -38.96 11.37
CA LEU A 307 -6.48 -39.38 9.96
C LEU A 307 -7.85 -39.98 9.60
N GLU A 308 -8.68 -40.33 10.58
CA GLU A 308 -10.02 -40.89 10.35
C GLU A 308 -11.12 -39.82 10.30
N PHE A 309 -10.91 -38.67 10.96
CA PHE A 309 -11.89 -37.61 11.01
C PHE A 309 -11.87 -36.69 9.78
N GLU A 310 -13.05 -36.16 9.44
CA GLU A 310 -13.28 -35.12 8.43
C GLU A 310 -13.40 -33.73 9.09
N PHE A 311 -13.36 -32.65 8.30
CA PHE A 311 -13.29 -31.25 8.73
C PHE A 311 -13.96 -30.89 10.07
N GLU A 312 -15.29 -31.02 10.19
CA GLU A 312 -16.01 -30.59 11.40
C GLU A 312 -15.63 -31.42 12.63
N SER A 313 -15.68 -32.75 12.51
CA SER A 313 -15.30 -33.68 13.58
C SER A 313 -13.84 -33.55 13.98
N LEU A 314 -12.96 -33.27 13.01
CA LEU A 314 -11.54 -33.13 13.23
C LEU A 314 -11.21 -31.84 13.97
N ILE A 315 -11.86 -30.72 13.64
CA ILE A 315 -11.70 -29.47 14.40
C ILE A 315 -12.17 -29.63 15.84
N ASP A 316 -13.31 -30.29 16.06
CA ASP A 316 -13.81 -30.54 17.41
C ASP A 316 -12.85 -31.44 18.20
N PHE A 317 -12.39 -32.54 17.59
CA PHE A 317 -11.41 -33.44 18.20
C PHE A 317 -10.09 -32.74 18.54
N LEU A 318 -9.54 -31.93 17.62
CA LEU A 318 -8.30 -31.17 17.86
C LEU A 318 -8.45 -30.17 19.01
N LYS A 319 -9.65 -29.63 19.24
CA LYS A 319 -9.90 -28.66 20.32
C LYS A 319 -10.17 -29.31 21.67
N ASN A 320 -10.88 -30.44 21.67
CA ASN A 320 -11.48 -30.98 22.88
C ASN A 320 -11.02 -32.40 23.24
N GLY A 321 -10.59 -33.22 22.28
CA GLY A 321 -10.33 -34.65 22.49
C GLY A 321 -8.87 -35.10 22.48
N LEU A 322 -7.91 -34.20 22.19
CA LEU A 322 -6.49 -34.58 22.11
C LEU A 322 -5.91 -35.07 23.44
N PHE A 323 -6.46 -34.62 24.56
CA PHE A 323 -5.96 -34.98 25.89
C PHE A 323 -6.48 -36.34 26.36
N ASP A 324 -7.67 -36.76 25.94
CA ASP A 324 -8.39 -37.94 26.45
C ASP A 324 -7.53 -39.23 26.44
N ILE A 325 -6.62 -39.37 25.47
CA ILE A 325 -5.69 -40.51 25.40
C ILE A 325 -4.68 -40.59 26.55
N TYR A 326 -4.54 -39.51 27.33
CA TYR A 326 -3.65 -39.37 28.48
C TYR A 326 -4.40 -39.26 29.82
N ASP A 327 -5.72 -39.45 29.85
CA ASP A 327 -6.54 -39.33 31.07
C ASP A 327 -6.06 -40.25 32.20
N ASP A 328 -5.55 -41.44 31.86
CA ASP A 328 -5.06 -42.42 32.83
C ASP A 328 -3.68 -42.06 33.45
N ASP A 329 -2.78 -41.42 32.69
CA ASP A 329 -1.46 -41.00 33.17
C ASP A 329 -0.93 -39.75 32.45
N ILE A 330 -1.10 -38.61 33.12
CA ILE A 330 -0.61 -37.30 32.68
C ILE A 330 0.92 -37.30 32.47
N ASN A 331 1.67 -38.09 33.25
CA ASN A 331 3.13 -38.14 33.12
C ASN A 331 3.58 -38.82 31.83
N GLU A 332 2.72 -39.65 31.22
CA GLU A 332 3.00 -40.25 29.93
C GLU A 332 3.13 -39.18 28.84
N LEU A 333 2.32 -38.11 28.87
CA LEU A 333 2.45 -36.99 27.93
C LEU A 333 3.81 -36.30 28.06
N ILE A 334 4.27 -36.05 29.29
CA ILE A 334 5.59 -35.43 29.53
C ILE A 334 6.72 -36.33 29.01
N LYS A 335 6.58 -37.65 29.21
CA LYS A 335 7.52 -38.64 28.70
C LYS A 335 7.52 -38.68 27.17
N ASP A 336 6.36 -38.70 26.53
CA ASP A 336 6.21 -38.69 25.08
C ASP A 336 6.79 -37.41 24.47
N ALA A 337 6.49 -36.25 25.06
CA ALA A 337 7.07 -34.95 24.69
C ALA A 337 8.59 -34.95 24.81
N SER A 338 9.15 -35.58 25.85
CA SER A 338 10.59 -35.66 26.04
C SER A 338 11.31 -36.47 24.94
N ASN A 339 10.59 -37.37 24.26
CA ASN A 339 11.10 -38.16 23.14
C ASN A 339 11.01 -37.42 21.80
N ILE A 340 10.26 -36.32 21.73
CA ILE A 340 10.19 -35.48 20.53
C ILE A 340 11.47 -34.65 20.41
N LYS A 341 12.17 -34.83 19.28
CA LYS A 341 13.43 -34.14 18.99
C LYS A 341 13.19 -32.99 18.02
N ILE A 342 13.26 -31.76 18.54
CA ILE A 342 13.19 -30.53 17.75
C ILE A 342 14.53 -29.80 17.91
N PRO A 343 15.42 -29.85 16.90
CA PRO A 343 16.69 -29.13 16.98
C PRO A 343 16.45 -27.62 17.02
N LYS A 344 17.03 -26.90 17.97
CA LYS A 344 16.94 -25.43 18.07
C LYS A 344 17.32 -24.73 16.76
N ARG A 345 18.38 -25.21 16.10
CA ARG A 345 18.80 -24.74 14.76
C ARG A 345 17.70 -24.80 13.70
N ARG A 346 16.75 -25.75 13.79
CA ARG A 346 15.62 -25.84 12.85
C ARG A 346 14.61 -24.73 13.15
N LEU A 347 14.27 -24.51 14.43
CA LEU A 347 13.41 -23.39 14.85
C LEU A 347 14.00 -22.04 14.41
N ASP A 348 15.29 -21.81 14.64
CA ASP A 348 15.98 -20.58 14.25
C ASP A 348 15.94 -20.35 12.72
N LYS A 349 16.16 -21.41 11.92
CA LYS A 349 16.03 -21.33 10.46
C LYS A 349 14.62 -20.99 10.01
N LEU A 350 13.61 -21.59 10.64
CA LEU A 350 12.21 -21.31 10.34
C LEU A 350 11.84 -19.88 10.74
N ALA A 351 12.36 -19.37 11.87
CA ALA A 351 12.19 -17.97 12.27
C ALA A 351 12.79 -17.00 11.24
N ASN A 352 14.02 -17.23 10.81
CA ASN A 352 14.65 -16.40 9.78
C ASN A 352 13.87 -16.43 8.45
N HIS A 353 13.37 -17.60 8.06
CA HIS A 353 12.54 -17.73 6.87
C HIS A 353 11.22 -16.97 7.01
N PHE A 354 10.56 -17.05 8.16
CA PHE A 354 9.33 -16.31 8.44
C PHE A 354 9.54 -14.80 8.35
N VAL A 355 10.61 -14.27 8.96
CA VAL A 355 10.96 -12.85 8.87
C VAL A 355 11.21 -12.42 7.43
N GLN A 356 11.95 -13.23 6.66
CA GLN A 356 12.22 -12.96 5.24
C GLN A 356 10.93 -12.95 4.41
N MET A 357 10.05 -13.94 4.63
CA MET A 357 8.76 -14.03 3.94
C MET A 357 7.86 -12.83 4.24
N ASN A 358 7.78 -12.41 5.51
CA ASN A 358 6.99 -11.24 5.89
C ASN A 358 7.55 -9.95 5.29
N LYS A 359 8.87 -9.81 5.23
CA LYS A 359 9.52 -8.67 4.57
C LYS A 359 9.21 -8.64 3.07
N GLU A 360 9.31 -9.77 2.38
CA GLU A 360 8.96 -9.86 0.96
C GLU A 360 7.48 -9.57 0.71
N PHE A 361 6.60 -9.97 1.63
CA PHE A 361 5.18 -9.67 1.55
C PHE A 361 4.92 -8.18 1.73
N GLU A 362 5.57 -7.53 2.70
CA GLU A 362 5.47 -6.09 2.93
C GLU A 362 6.00 -5.28 1.73
N ASP A 363 7.17 -5.66 1.21
CA ASP A 363 7.76 -5.03 0.02
C ASP A 363 6.83 -5.16 -1.20
N LYS A 364 6.19 -6.33 -1.36
CA LYS A 364 5.16 -6.54 -2.41
C LYS A 364 3.93 -5.67 -2.19
N ASN A 365 3.45 -5.51 -0.96
CA ASN A 365 2.29 -4.66 -0.67
C ASN A 365 2.60 -3.19 -0.98
N ILE A 366 3.76 -2.69 -0.58
CA ILE A 366 4.22 -1.34 -0.90
C ILE A 366 4.28 -1.14 -2.42
N MET A 367 4.83 -2.12 -3.15
CA MET A 367 4.89 -2.08 -4.62
C MET A 367 3.50 -2.11 -5.25
N ILE A 368 2.59 -2.95 -4.75
CA ILE A 368 1.20 -3.03 -5.21
C ILE A 368 0.50 -1.67 -5.00
N ASP A 369 0.70 -1.02 -3.86
CA ASP A 369 0.08 0.27 -3.58
C ASP A 369 0.66 1.40 -4.44
N HIS A 370 1.96 1.37 -4.73
CA HIS A 370 2.58 2.24 -5.73
C HIS A 370 1.94 2.04 -7.11
N LEU A 371 1.86 0.79 -7.59
CA LEU A 371 1.26 0.46 -8.88
C LEU A 371 -0.23 0.82 -8.95
N LYS A 372 -0.97 0.70 -7.84
CA LYS A 372 -2.37 1.15 -7.77
C LYS A 372 -2.49 2.66 -7.90
N ARG A 373 -1.57 3.43 -7.30
CA ARG A 373 -1.54 4.89 -7.41
C ARG A 373 -1.25 5.32 -8.84
N GLU A 374 -0.22 4.76 -9.44
CA GLU A 374 0.17 5.03 -10.84
C GLU A 374 -0.97 4.68 -11.81
N ASN A 375 -1.63 3.53 -11.62
CA ASN A 375 -2.79 3.16 -12.42
C ASN A 375 -3.95 4.16 -12.29
N ARG A 376 -4.20 4.71 -11.09
CA ARG A 376 -5.24 5.75 -10.90
C ARG A 376 -4.87 7.04 -11.64
N GLU A 377 -3.61 7.45 -11.58
CA GLU A 377 -3.11 8.64 -12.28
C GLU A 377 -3.22 8.46 -13.81
N LEU A 378 -2.75 7.33 -14.35
CA LEU A 378 -2.88 6.99 -15.77
C LEU A 378 -4.34 6.90 -16.21
N THR A 379 -5.22 6.31 -15.40
CA THR A 379 -6.66 6.24 -15.70
C THR A 379 -7.26 7.64 -15.81
N THR A 380 -6.84 8.56 -14.94
CA THR A 380 -7.33 9.95 -14.94
C THR A 380 -6.82 10.69 -16.19
N GLU A 381 -5.56 10.47 -16.57
CA GLU A 381 -5.00 11.05 -17.79
C GLU A 381 -5.65 10.50 -19.05
N ILE A 382 -5.94 9.20 -19.10
CA ILE A 382 -6.70 8.57 -20.21
C ILE A 382 -8.10 9.19 -20.33
N GLN A 383 -8.79 9.44 -19.21
CA GLN A 383 -10.09 10.10 -19.21
C GLN A 383 -9.99 11.55 -19.72
N ARG A 384 -8.98 12.29 -19.28
CA ARG A 384 -8.71 13.66 -19.76
C ARG A 384 -8.45 13.69 -21.26
N LEU A 385 -7.58 12.80 -21.75
CA LEU A 385 -7.26 12.70 -23.17
C LEU A 385 -8.48 12.29 -24.00
N HIS A 386 -9.32 11.37 -23.50
CA HIS A 386 -10.60 11.03 -24.15
C HIS A 386 -11.49 12.25 -24.32
N LEU A 387 -11.70 13.04 -23.26
CA LEU A 387 -12.50 14.26 -23.31
C LEU A 387 -11.92 15.29 -24.29
N ALA A 388 -10.58 15.43 -24.33
CA ALA A 388 -9.92 16.32 -25.27
C ALA A 388 -10.11 15.87 -26.74
N VAL A 389 -9.99 14.57 -27.01
CA VAL A 389 -10.22 14.00 -28.36
C VAL A 389 -11.67 14.18 -28.78
N GLU A 390 -12.63 13.95 -27.88
CA GLU A 390 -14.05 14.15 -28.16
C GLU A 390 -14.36 15.63 -28.48
N SER A 391 -13.81 16.57 -27.70
CA SER A 391 -13.93 18.01 -27.96
C SER A 391 -13.36 18.39 -29.33
N LEU A 392 -12.14 17.95 -29.64
CA LEU A 392 -11.50 18.22 -30.94
C LEU A 392 -12.25 17.57 -32.10
N SER A 393 -12.82 16.37 -31.90
CA SER A 393 -13.64 15.70 -32.91
C SER A 393 -14.92 16.50 -33.20
N ASN A 394 -15.57 17.04 -32.17
CA ASN A 394 -16.74 17.89 -32.32
C ASN A 394 -16.40 19.20 -33.04
N GLU A 395 -15.32 19.87 -32.65
CA GLU A 395 -14.82 21.07 -33.33
C GLU A 395 -14.53 20.82 -34.81
N ASN A 396 -13.83 19.71 -35.13
CA ASN A 396 -13.56 19.33 -36.52
C ASN A 396 -14.85 19.05 -37.31
N SER A 397 -15.86 18.44 -36.69
CA SER A 397 -17.16 18.22 -37.34
C SER A 397 -17.87 19.54 -37.65
N ILE A 398 -17.82 20.50 -36.73
CA ILE A 398 -18.40 21.85 -36.92
C ILE A 398 -17.67 22.58 -38.03
N LEU A 399 -16.33 22.66 -37.97
CA LEU A 399 -15.50 23.31 -38.98
C LEU A 399 -15.70 22.70 -40.36
N LYS A 400 -15.90 21.38 -40.44
CA LYS A 400 -16.20 20.70 -41.70
C LYS A 400 -17.55 21.12 -42.27
N SER A 401 -18.58 21.23 -41.42
CA SER A 401 -19.90 21.74 -41.84
C SER A 401 -19.81 23.18 -42.35
N GLU A 402 -19.12 24.06 -41.61
CA GLU A 402 -18.93 25.46 -42.01
C GLU A 402 -18.14 25.56 -43.34
N LEU A 403 -17.15 24.69 -43.55
CA LEU A 403 -16.40 24.64 -44.80
C LEU A 403 -17.27 24.20 -45.97
N ASP A 404 -18.15 23.20 -45.77
CA ASP A 404 -19.07 22.73 -46.79
C ASP A 404 -20.11 23.82 -47.13
N ASP A 405 -20.61 24.56 -46.13
CA ASP A 405 -21.49 25.73 -46.33
C ASP A 405 -20.78 26.82 -47.14
N LYS A 406 -19.52 27.13 -46.81
CA LYS A 406 -18.72 28.13 -47.54
C LYS A 406 -18.45 27.72 -48.98
N LYS A 407 -18.20 26.43 -49.24
CA LYS A 407 -18.07 25.91 -50.61
C LYS A 407 -19.37 26.01 -51.38
N PHE A 408 -20.51 25.74 -50.74
CA PHE A 408 -21.81 25.91 -51.37
C PHE A 408 -22.08 27.37 -51.74
N GLU A 409 -21.76 28.32 -50.84
CA GLU A 409 -21.81 29.75 -51.14
C GLU A 409 -20.86 30.15 -52.28
N GLU A 410 -19.64 29.62 -52.31
CA GLU A 410 -18.65 29.87 -53.37
C GLU A 410 -19.17 29.38 -54.74
N GLU A 411 -19.75 28.20 -54.79
CA GLU A 411 -20.30 27.61 -56.03
C GLU A 411 -21.57 28.34 -56.51
N ALA A 412 -22.42 28.77 -55.59
CA ALA A 412 -23.57 29.63 -55.89
C ALA A 412 -23.12 30.99 -56.44
N ASN A 413 -22.12 31.62 -55.81
CA ASN A 413 -21.55 32.89 -56.28
C ASN A 413 -20.91 32.74 -57.65
N LYS A 414 -20.19 31.64 -57.91
CA LYS A 414 -19.61 31.35 -59.22
C LYS A 414 -20.70 31.23 -60.30
N THR A 415 -21.77 30.49 -60.01
CA THR A 415 -22.92 30.35 -60.91
C THR A 415 -23.58 31.70 -61.19
N LEU A 416 -23.71 32.56 -60.17
CA LEU A 416 -24.25 33.91 -60.32
C LEU A 416 -23.34 34.80 -61.16
N ILE A 417 -22.02 34.73 -60.95
CA ILE A 417 -21.03 35.45 -61.76
C ILE A 417 -21.13 35.01 -63.23
N ASP A 418 -21.19 33.71 -63.50
CA ASP A 418 -21.33 33.18 -64.87
C ASP A 418 -22.64 33.65 -65.53
N ALA A 419 -23.75 33.67 -64.77
CA ALA A 419 -25.04 34.17 -65.25
C ALA A 419 -25.01 35.68 -65.55
N LEU A 420 -24.40 36.48 -64.68
CA LEU A 420 -24.23 37.93 -64.88
C LEU A 420 -23.33 38.22 -66.08
N GLN A 421 -22.23 37.47 -66.24
CA GLN A 421 -21.36 37.58 -67.41
C GLN A 421 -22.13 37.28 -68.70
N LYS A 422 -22.96 36.24 -68.70
CA LYS A 422 -23.80 35.92 -69.86
C LYS A 422 -24.83 37.02 -70.16
N GLN A 423 -25.46 37.60 -69.14
CA GLN A 423 -26.37 38.75 -69.33
C GLN A 423 -25.65 39.98 -69.87
N ILE A 424 -24.43 40.25 -69.41
CA ILE A 424 -23.60 41.33 -69.94
C ILE A 424 -23.31 41.07 -71.42
N GLU A 425 -22.88 39.87 -71.78
CA GLU A 425 -22.57 39.51 -73.17
C GLU A 425 -23.81 39.58 -74.09
N GLU A 426 -24.99 39.17 -73.59
CA GLU A 426 -26.26 39.33 -74.28
C GLU A 426 -26.65 40.80 -74.45
N SER A 427 -26.48 41.61 -73.39
CA SER A 427 -26.74 43.05 -73.43
C SER A 427 -25.79 43.78 -74.37
N GLU A 428 -24.50 43.42 -74.40
CA GLU A 428 -23.50 43.94 -75.33
C GLU A 428 -23.86 43.58 -76.78
N LYS A 429 -24.28 42.33 -77.04
CA LYS A 429 -24.79 41.92 -78.36
C LYS A 429 -26.01 42.72 -78.76
N LEU A 430 -26.98 42.91 -77.86
CA LEU A 430 -28.20 43.68 -78.11
C LEU A 430 -27.87 45.16 -78.41
N VAL A 431 -26.99 45.78 -77.62
CA VAL A 431 -26.51 47.14 -77.83
C VAL A 431 -25.81 47.25 -79.18
N SER A 432 -24.92 46.31 -79.52
CA SER A 432 -24.23 46.30 -80.81
C SER A 432 -25.19 46.16 -82.00
N HIS A 433 -26.22 45.32 -81.86
CA HIS A 433 -27.25 45.12 -82.88
C HIS A 433 -28.11 46.39 -83.05
N THR A 434 -28.56 46.98 -81.94
CA THR A 434 -29.36 48.21 -81.94
C THR A 434 -28.58 49.40 -82.51
N LEU A 435 -27.29 49.53 -82.16
CA LEU A 435 -26.40 50.54 -82.75
C LEU A 435 -26.21 50.31 -84.25
N ARG A 436 -26.09 49.05 -84.70
CA ARG A 436 -25.99 48.71 -86.12
C ARG A 436 -27.26 49.05 -86.89
N ASP A 437 -28.43 48.76 -86.33
CA ASP A 437 -29.72 49.05 -86.96
C ASP A 437 -30.04 50.54 -86.96
N SER A 438 -29.77 51.24 -85.86
CA SER A 438 -29.86 52.70 -85.79
C SER A 438 -28.91 53.37 -86.80
N ARG A 439 -27.68 52.85 -86.94
CA ARG A 439 -26.74 53.32 -87.96
C ARG A 439 -27.26 53.08 -89.39
N LYS A 440 -27.83 51.91 -89.68
CA LYS A 440 -28.46 51.63 -90.98
C LYS A 440 -29.63 52.57 -91.26
N GLN A 441 -30.47 52.84 -90.27
CA GLN A 441 -31.59 53.78 -90.41
C GLN A 441 -31.10 55.20 -90.67
N ALA A 442 -30.04 55.64 -89.98
CA ALA A 442 -29.41 56.94 -90.22
C ALA A 442 -28.78 57.01 -91.63
N GLU A 443 -28.07 55.97 -92.07
CA GLU A 443 -27.50 55.89 -93.43
C GLU A 443 -28.59 55.94 -94.52
N GLU A 444 -29.72 55.26 -94.32
CA GLU A 444 -30.86 55.30 -95.25
C GLU A 444 -31.56 56.67 -95.25
N GLN A 445 -31.71 57.33 -94.09
CA GLN A 445 -32.22 58.70 -94.01
C GLN A 445 -31.34 59.68 -94.79
N VAL A 446 -30.01 59.60 -94.61
CA VAL A 446 -29.06 60.43 -95.36
C VAL A 446 -29.14 60.15 -96.86
N ARG A 447 -29.31 58.89 -97.26
CA ARG A 447 -29.48 58.51 -98.67
C ARG A 447 -30.76 59.09 -99.28
N VAL A 448 -31.88 59.04 -98.55
CA VAL A 448 -33.15 59.64 -98.98
C VAL A 448 -33.02 61.17 -99.10
N GLU A 449 -32.38 61.83 -98.14
CA GLU A 449 -32.12 63.27 -98.23
C GLU A 449 -31.21 63.64 -99.41
N LEU A 450 -30.20 62.81 -99.69
CA LEU A 450 -29.30 62.99 -100.83
C LEU A 450 -30.05 62.85 -102.16
N ASP A 451 -30.95 61.87 -102.30
CA ASP A 451 -31.77 61.71 -103.51
C ASP A 451 -32.73 62.90 -103.72
N VAL A 452 -33.28 63.47 -102.64
CA VAL A 452 -34.09 64.70 -102.69
C VAL A 452 -33.23 65.90 -103.14
N LEU A 453 -32.00 66.03 -102.64
CA LEU A 453 -31.08 67.09 -103.04
C LEU A 453 -30.62 66.94 -104.49
N ILE A 454 -30.32 65.73 -104.95
CA ILE A 454 -29.95 65.43 -106.35
C ILE A 454 -31.09 65.86 -107.28
N ASN A 455 -32.33 65.48 -106.97
CA ASN A 455 -33.48 65.87 -107.79
C ASN A 455 -33.70 67.39 -107.81
N LYS A 456 -33.56 68.07 -106.66
CA LYS A 456 -33.59 69.55 -106.62
C LYS A 456 -32.47 70.20 -107.43
N ASN A 457 -31.28 69.59 -107.45
CA ASN A 457 -30.14 70.11 -108.20
C ASN A 457 -30.34 69.93 -109.71
N ILE A 458 -30.92 68.80 -110.14
CA ILE A 458 -31.36 68.59 -111.52
C ILE A 458 -32.40 69.64 -111.93
N ASP A 459 -33.41 69.90 -111.09
CA ASP A 459 -34.43 70.93 -111.36
C ASP A 459 -33.85 72.35 -111.43
N ASN A 460 -32.91 72.70 -110.54
CA ASN A 460 -32.22 74.00 -110.59
C ASN A 460 -31.34 74.14 -111.83
N THR A 461 -30.65 73.07 -112.24
CA THR A 461 -29.84 73.07 -113.46
C THR A 461 -30.73 73.30 -114.69
N ARG A 462 -31.89 72.66 -114.74
CA ARG A 462 -32.88 72.85 -115.80
C ARG A 462 -33.42 74.29 -115.85
N LYS A 463 -33.72 74.88 -114.70
CA LYS A 463 -34.14 76.30 -114.61
C LYS A 463 -33.05 77.27 -115.03
N ASN A 464 -31.79 76.99 -114.71
CA ASN A 464 -30.66 77.79 -115.19
C ASN A 464 -30.54 77.73 -116.71
N GLN A 465 -30.72 76.55 -117.31
CA GLN A 465 -30.72 76.38 -118.77
C GLN A 465 -31.84 77.22 -119.43
N GLU A 466 -33.06 77.18 -118.89
CA GLU A 466 -34.20 77.99 -119.38
C GLU A 466 -33.97 79.50 -119.25
N LEU A 467 -33.22 79.94 -118.22
CA LEU A 467 -32.85 81.34 -118.05
C LEU A 467 -31.77 81.78 -119.04
N GLU A 468 -30.78 80.92 -119.33
CA GLU A 468 -29.75 81.18 -120.34
C GLU A 468 -30.37 81.31 -121.76
N ASP A 469 -31.31 80.44 -122.13
CA ASP A 469 -32.01 80.50 -123.41
C ASP A 469 -32.82 81.79 -123.58
N ARG A 470 -33.46 82.27 -122.49
CA ARG A 470 -34.19 83.55 -122.46
C ARG A 470 -33.30 84.77 -122.61
N VAL A 471 -32.08 84.72 -122.05
CA VAL A 471 -31.11 85.80 -122.21
C VAL A 471 -30.64 85.87 -123.67
N ALA A 472 -30.38 84.73 -124.31
CA ALA A 472 -29.99 84.68 -125.72
C ALA A 472 -31.09 85.23 -126.67
N GLU A 473 -32.37 84.93 -126.40
CA GLU A 473 -33.49 85.47 -127.18
C GLU A 473 -33.62 87.00 -127.06
N LEU A 474 -33.44 87.54 -125.86
CA LEU A 474 -33.52 88.98 -125.62
C LEU A 474 -32.35 89.74 -126.26
N GLU A 475 -31.15 89.14 -126.30
CA GLU A 475 -29.99 89.70 -126.99
C GLU A 475 -30.21 89.78 -128.50
N GLN A 476 -30.80 88.73 -129.10
CA GLN A 476 -31.11 88.70 -130.54
C GLN A 476 -32.14 89.77 -130.94
N LEU A 477 -33.19 89.94 -130.13
CA LEU A 477 -34.23 90.97 -130.35
C LEU A 477 -33.69 92.40 -130.23
N LEU A 478 -32.73 92.63 -129.32
CA LEU A 478 -32.10 93.94 -129.15
C LEU A 478 -31.26 94.33 -130.38
N VAL A 479 -30.59 93.35 -131.00
CA VAL A 479 -29.81 93.56 -132.23
C VAL A 479 -30.73 93.93 -133.40
N ASP A 480 -31.85 93.20 -133.57
CA ASP A 480 -32.80 93.47 -134.65
C ASP A 480 -33.47 94.85 -134.53
N ILE A 481 -33.79 95.30 -133.31
CA ILE A 481 -34.36 96.63 -133.08
C ILE A 481 -33.33 97.73 -133.39
N LYS A 482 -32.05 97.53 -133.06
CA LYS A 482 -30.99 98.49 -133.38
C LYS A 482 -30.78 98.65 -134.88
N ILE A 483 -30.85 97.56 -135.65
CA ILE A 483 -30.72 97.59 -137.11
C ILE A 483 -31.90 98.36 -137.74
N LYS A 484 -33.14 98.06 -137.32
CA LYS A 484 -34.33 98.77 -137.82
C LYS A 484 -34.36 100.26 -137.45
N TYR A 485 -33.83 100.62 -136.28
CA TYR A 485 -33.74 102.02 -135.88
C TYR A 485 -32.74 102.79 -136.76
N ALA A 486 -31.58 102.20 -137.08
CA ALA A 486 -30.58 102.80 -137.94
C ALA A 486 -31.08 103.02 -139.39
N GLU A 487 -31.84 102.06 -139.94
CA GLU A 487 -32.44 102.18 -141.29
C GLU A 487 -33.48 103.31 -141.35
N SER A 488 -34.30 103.46 -140.30
CA SER A 488 -35.31 104.52 -140.21
C SER A 488 -34.71 105.93 -140.07
N GLU A 489 -33.52 106.06 -139.48
CA GLU A 489 -32.86 107.35 -139.28
C GLU A 489 -32.19 107.86 -140.58
N ILE A 490 -31.69 106.94 -141.41
CA ILE A 490 -31.15 107.23 -142.75
C ILE A 490 -32.24 107.69 -143.72
N GLU A 491 -33.44 107.09 -143.66
CA GLU A 491 -34.59 107.55 -144.46
C GLU A 491 -35.03 108.97 -144.07
N LYS A 492 -35.03 109.28 -142.76
CA LYS A 492 -35.40 110.60 -142.25
C LYS A 492 -34.47 111.71 -142.74
N GLU A 493 -33.15 111.47 -142.76
CA GLU A 493 -32.18 112.43 -143.32
C GLU A 493 -32.37 112.65 -144.83
N ASN A 494 -32.72 111.59 -145.58
CA ASN A 494 -32.99 111.68 -147.01
C ASN A 494 -34.26 112.49 -147.34
N TYR A 495 -35.30 112.39 -146.52
CA TYR A 495 -36.51 113.21 -146.66
C TYR A 495 -36.29 114.67 -146.25
N GLN A 496 -35.47 114.95 -145.24
CA GLN A 496 -35.10 116.32 -144.86
C GLN A 496 -34.27 117.04 -145.93
N ARG A 497 -33.32 116.35 -146.60
CA ARG A 497 -32.57 116.93 -147.74
C ARG A 497 -33.44 117.21 -148.97
N LYS A 498 -34.48 116.39 -149.21
CA LYS A 498 -35.44 116.63 -150.31
C LYS A 498 -36.38 117.81 -150.00
N TRP A 499 -36.74 118.01 -148.74
CA TRP A 499 -37.58 119.14 -148.31
C TRP A 499 -36.86 120.49 -148.39
N GLU A 500 -35.57 120.57 -148.00
CA GLU A 500 -34.80 121.81 -148.11
C GLU A 500 -34.55 122.25 -149.56
N ASN A 501 -34.38 121.30 -150.48
CA ASN A 501 -34.21 121.61 -151.92
C ASN A 501 -35.51 122.10 -152.59
N LEU A 502 -36.68 121.67 -152.12
CA LEU A 502 -37.98 122.15 -152.60
C LEU A 502 -38.32 123.55 -152.07
N LYS A 503 -37.81 123.93 -150.89
CA LYS A 503 -38.02 125.26 -150.30
C LYS A 503 -37.23 126.38 -150.99
N ARG A 504 -36.28 126.06 -151.88
CA ARG A 504 -35.50 127.03 -152.69
C ARG A 504 -36.14 127.38 -154.04
N PHE A 505 -37.24 126.74 -154.43
CA PHE A 505 -37.84 126.92 -155.77
C PHE A 505 -39.16 127.72 -155.81
N LEU A 506 -39.69 128.15 -154.67
CA LEU A 506 -40.91 128.98 -154.58
C LEU A 506 -40.79 130.03 -153.46
N ASP A 507 -39.83 130.94 -153.63
CA ASP A 507 -39.99 132.41 -153.72
C ASP A 507 -38.64 133.08 -154.00
#